data_AF-A0A662ZDA7-F1
#
_entry.id   AF-A0A662ZDA7-F1
#
_cell.length_a   1.000
_cell.length_b   1.000
_cell.length_c   1.000
_cell.angle_alpha   90.00
_cell.angle_beta   90.00
_cell.angle_gamma   90.00
#
_symmetry.space_group_name_H-M   'P 1'
#
loop_
_entity.id
_entity.type
_entity.pdbx_description
1 polymer ?
#
loop_
_entity_poly.entity_id
_entity_poly.type
_entity_poly.pdbx_seq_one_letter_code
_entity_poly.pdbx_strand_id
1 'polypeptide(L)'
;MFPLNRSILGEGYRKSLEILCEYIPFNLLSYPTGKQVLNWKTPKELVIYEAFIEDLDNNRIIDFKDNNLYVVNYSQPIDEVIPLDELKKHIFVSPHLEDAVPYTTSYYKDK
;
A
#
# COMPACT_ATOMS: atom_id res chain seq x y z
N MET A 1 4.93 10.45 13.00
CA MET A 1 3.92 9.59 12.32
C MET A 1 4.46 8.88 11.08
N PHE A 2 5.38 9.45 10.29
CA PHE A 2 6.26 8.62 9.43
C PHE A 2 7.10 7.71 10.33
N PRO A 3 7.40 6.44 9.97
CA PRO A 3 7.22 5.77 8.67
C PRO A 3 5.97 4.87 8.54
N LEU A 4 4.90 5.10 9.31
CA LEU A 4 3.71 4.24 9.26
C LEU A 4 3.14 4.11 7.84
N ASN A 5 3.08 2.88 7.32
CA ASN A 5 2.46 2.58 6.03
C ASN A 5 0.93 2.68 6.15
N ARG A 6 0.39 3.85 5.81
CA ARG A 6 -1.04 4.12 5.87
C ARG A 6 -1.73 3.81 4.54
N SER A 7 -2.95 3.33 4.67
CA SER A 7 -3.94 3.23 3.61
C SER A 7 -5.32 3.63 4.16
N ILE A 8 -6.39 3.47 3.38
CA ILE A 8 -7.77 3.68 3.81
C ILE A 8 -8.17 2.73 4.96
N LEU A 9 -7.58 1.52 5.01
CA LEU A 9 -7.68 0.56 6.11
C LEU A 9 -6.32 -0.13 6.27
N GLY A 10 -5.95 -0.50 7.50
CA GLY A 10 -4.72 -1.24 7.77
C GLY A 10 -4.14 -0.93 9.14
N GLU A 11 -3.11 -1.68 9.52
CA GLU A 11 -2.41 -1.50 10.79
C GLU A 11 -1.81 -0.10 10.93
N GLY A 12 -1.19 0.45 9.87
CA GLY A 12 -0.63 1.81 9.92
C GLY A 12 -1.69 2.90 10.11
N TYR A 13 -2.92 2.69 9.63
CA TYR A 13 -4.05 3.58 9.89
C TYR A 13 -4.46 3.51 11.37
N ARG A 14 -4.65 2.30 11.92
CA ARG A 14 -4.98 2.11 13.35
C ARG A 14 -3.94 2.72 14.28
N LYS A 15 -2.65 2.42 14.06
CA LYS A 15 -1.54 3.01 14.84
C LYS A 15 -1.53 4.53 14.79
N SER A 16 -1.89 5.11 13.64
CA SER A 16 -1.96 6.57 13.51
C SER A 16 -3.10 7.15 14.37
N LEU A 17 -4.25 6.49 14.42
CA LEU A 17 -5.36 6.90 15.30
C LEU A 17 -5.00 6.73 16.79
N GLU A 18 -4.31 5.65 17.16
CA GLU A 18 -3.81 5.43 18.53
C GLU A 18 -2.87 6.56 18.96
N ILE A 19 -1.89 6.93 18.13
CA ILE A 19 -0.99 8.06 18.39
C ILE A 19 -1.80 9.35 18.55
N LEU A 20 -2.77 9.61 17.68
CA LEU A 20 -3.60 10.83 17.76
C LEU A 20 -4.45 10.88 19.04
N CYS A 21 -4.95 9.74 19.52
CA CYS A 21 -5.67 9.63 20.79
C CYS A 21 -4.82 10.07 22.00
N GLU A 22 -3.48 9.95 21.93
CA GLU A 22 -2.58 10.42 22.99
C GLU A 22 -2.57 11.95 23.11
N TYR A 23 -2.84 12.67 22.02
CA TYR A 23 -2.87 14.14 22.01
C TYR A 23 -4.26 14.71 22.26
N ILE A 24 -5.29 14.07 21.69
CA ILE A 24 -6.69 14.50 21.81
C ILE A 24 -7.55 13.25 21.99
N PRO A 25 -8.32 13.12 23.09
CA PRO A 25 -9.11 11.93 23.33
C PRO A 25 -10.33 11.85 22.39
N PHE A 26 -10.51 10.73 21.71
CA PHE A 26 -11.70 10.41 20.92
C PHE A 26 -11.97 8.90 20.92
N ASN A 27 -13.21 8.53 20.56
CA ASN A 27 -13.61 7.14 20.47
C ASN A 27 -13.22 6.54 19.10
N LEU A 28 -12.58 5.38 19.12
CA LEU A 28 -12.29 4.61 17.91
C LEU A 28 -13.47 3.67 17.59
N LEU A 29 -13.99 3.79 16.38
CA LEU A 29 -15.04 2.91 15.87
C LEU A 29 -14.45 1.99 14.80
N SER A 30 -14.84 0.71 14.83
CA SER A 30 -14.46 -0.28 13.83
C SER A 30 -15.71 -0.89 13.20
N TYR A 31 -15.62 -1.19 11.91
CA TYR A 31 -16.68 -1.81 11.13
C TYR A 31 -16.12 -3.01 10.37
N PRO A 32 -16.84 -4.15 10.32
CA PRO A 32 -16.36 -5.32 9.61
C PRO A 32 -16.28 -5.04 8.10
N THR A 33 -15.32 -5.65 7.42
CA THR A 33 -15.27 -5.69 5.95
C THR A 33 -16.59 -6.23 5.39
N GLY A 34 -17.05 -5.64 4.29
CA GLY A 34 -18.27 -6.02 3.62
C GLY A 34 -19.55 -5.45 4.21
N LYS A 35 -19.49 -4.66 5.27
CA LYS A 35 -20.65 -3.94 5.81
C LYS A 35 -21.18 -2.94 4.77
N GLN A 36 -22.48 -3.01 4.51
CA GLN A 36 -23.16 -2.04 3.65
C GLN A 36 -23.33 -0.71 4.41
N VAL A 37 -22.94 0.38 3.77
CA VAL A 37 -23.07 1.76 4.27
C VAL A 37 -23.66 2.60 3.14
N LEU A 38 -24.99 2.80 3.17
CA LEU A 38 -25.73 3.42 2.06
C LEU A 38 -25.44 2.69 0.74
N ASN A 39 -24.77 3.35 -0.21
CA ASN A 39 -24.39 2.79 -1.51
C ASN A 39 -22.96 2.22 -1.53
N TRP A 40 -22.24 2.29 -0.42
CA TRP A 40 -20.87 1.81 -0.28
C TRP A 40 -20.82 0.48 0.49
N LYS A 41 -19.74 -0.27 0.28
CA LYS A 41 -19.41 -1.46 1.04
C LYS A 41 -18.02 -1.25 1.64
N THR A 42 -17.84 -1.54 2.93
CA THR A 42 -16.52 -1.41 3.57
C THR A 42 -15.52 -2.35 2.87
N PRO A 43 -14.35 -1.86 2.44
CA PRO A 43 -13.41 -2.68 1.68
C PRO A 43 -12.71 -3.70 2.58
N LYS A 44 -11.96 -4.62 1.94
CA LYS A 44 -11.00 -5.47 2.65
C LYS A 44 -9.91 -4.60 3.27
N GLU A 45 -9.38 -5.01 4.41
CA GLU A 45 -8.19 -4.40 4.99
C GLU A 45 -6.93 -4.86 4.22
N LEU A 46 -6.01 -3.93 3.94
CA LEU A 46 -4.73 -4.25 3.33
C LEU A 46 -3.68 -4.53 4.42
N VAL A 47 -2.97 -5.64 4.27
CA VAL A 47 -1.78 -5.97 5.06
C VAL A 47 -0.66 -6.33 4.08
N ILE A 48 0.47 -5.62 4.16
CA ILE A 48 1.67 -5.89 3.37
C ILE A 48 2.73 -6.40 4.35
N TYR A 49 3.20 -7.63 4.13
CA TYR A 49 4.28 -8.23 4.92
C TYR A 49 5.64 -7.86 4.34
N GLU A 50 5.77 -8.01 3.02
CA GLU A 50 6.93 -7.62 2.24
C GLU A 50 6.53 -7.35 0.79
N ALA A 51 7.36 -6.61 0.07
CA ALA A 51 7.26 -6.43 -1.37
C ALA A 51 8.59 -5.92 -1.91
N PHE A 52 9.04 -6.49 -3.01
CA PHE A 52 10.34 -6.17 -3.59
C PHE A 52 10.42 -6.64 -5.03
N ILE A 53 11.41 -6.14 -5.75
CA ILE A 53 11.82 -6.66 -7.06
C ILE A 53 13.29 -7.01 -6.96
N GLU A 54 13.65 -8.21 -7.38
CA GLU A 54 15.02 -8.70 -7.47
C GLU A 54 15.30 -9.29 -8.85
N ASP A 55 16.57 -9.36 -9.22
CA ASP A 55 17.01 -10.10 -10.40
C ASP A 55 17.27 -11.60 -10.06
N LEU A 56 17.61 -12.38 -11.09
CA LEU A 56 17.87 -13.81 -10.95
C LEU A 56 19.16 -14.12 -10.16
N ASP A 57 20.01 -13.12 -9.95
CA ASP A 57 21.23 -13.22 -9.15
C ASP A 57 20.98 -12.83 -7.67
N ASN A 58 19.70 -12.60 -7.30
CA ASN A 58 19.23 -12.16 -5.98
C ASN A 58 19.69 -10.74 -5.58
N ASN A 59 19.97 -9.88 -6.58
CA ASN A 59 20.19 -8.47 -6.30
C ASN A 59 18.85 -7.78 -6.14
N ARG A 60 18.56 -7.27 -4.93
CA ARG A 60 17.32 -6.53 -4.65
C ARG A 60 17.41 -5.13 -5.24
N ILE A 61 16.58 -4.86 -6.26
CA ILE A 61 16.56 -3.61 -7.02
C ILE A 61 15.66 -2.59 -6.33
N ILE A 62 14.50 -3.03 -5.81
CA ILE A 62 13.53 -2.20 -5.09
C ILE A 62 13.05 -2.98 -3.87
N ASP A 63 12.99 -2.33 -2.70
CA ASP A 63 12.46 -2.90 -1.46
C ASP A 63 11.46 -1.94 -0.80
N PHE A 64 10.24 -2.44 -0.57
CA PHE A 64 9.20 -1.71 0.16
C PHE A 64 9.64 -1.23 1.55
N LYS A 65 10.60 -1.90 2.18
CA LYS A 65 11.16 -1.50 3.48
C LYS A 65 11.88 -0.15 3.40
N ASP A 66 12.45 0.20 2.25
CA ASP A 66 13.16 1.46 2.04
C ASP A 66 12.18 2.61 1.81
N ASN A 67 11.10 2.36 1.06
CA ASN A 67 10.06 3.35 0.81
C ASN A 67 8.69 2.69 0.59
N ASN A 68 7.72 3.03 1.45
CA ASN A 68 6.37 2.49 1.37
C ASN A 68 5.59 2.89 0.11
N LEU A 69 6.10 3.86 -0.68
CA LEU A 69 5.53 4.28 -1.95
C LEU A 69 5.90 3.36 -3.13
N TYR A 70 6.85 2.43 -2.96
CA TYR A 70 7.23 1.49 -4.01
C TYR A 70 6.13 0.48 -4.37
N VAL A 71 5.11 0.36 -3.54
CA VAL A 71 3.97 -0.53 -3.78
C VAL A 71 2.74 0.31 -4.07
N VAL A 72 2.02 -0.04 -5.14
CA VAL A 72 0.69 0.52 -5.40
C VAL A 72 -0.22 0.12 -4.25
N ASN A 73 -0.80 1.11 -3.60
CA ASN A 73 -1.61 0.87 -2.43
C ASN A 73 -2.86 0.04 -2.83
N TYR A 74 -3.18 -1.01 -2.07
CA TYR A 74 -4.22 -2.01 -2.39
C TYR A 74 -3.91 -2.98 -3.56
N SER A 75 -2.64 -3.12 -3.96
CA SER A 75 -2.22 -4.21 -4.86
C SER A 75 -2.58 -5.60 -4.33
N GLN A 76 -2.92 -6.50 -5.25
CA GLN A 76 -3.01 -7.93 -4.97
C GLN A 76 -1.63 -8.54 -4.69
N PRO A 77 -1.55 -9.62 -3.88
CA PRO A 77 -0.31 -10.35 -3.68
C PRO A 77 0.12 -11.03 -4.99
N ILE A 78 1.43 -11.00 -5.26
CA ILE A 78 2.06 -11.66 -6.40
C ILE A 78 3.42 -12.23 -5.96
N ASP A 79 3.74 -13.41 -6.47
CA ASP A 79 5.03 -14.10 -6.28
C ASP A 79 5.36 -14.83 -7.58
N GLU A 80 6.00 -14.11 -8.51
CA GLU A 80 6.25 -14.57 -9.87
C GLU A 80 7.59 -14.08 -10.42
N VAL A 81 8.21 -14.88 -11.28
CA VAL A 81 9.36 -14.48 -12.09
C VAL A 81 8.86 -14.14 -13.49
N ILE A 82 8.90 -12.85 -13.83
CA ILE A 82 8.37 -12.33 -15.11
C ILE A 82 9.45 -11.62 -15.94
N PRO A 83 9.34 -11.62 -17.29
CA PRO A 83 10.24 -10.84 -18.14
C PRO A 83 10.17 -9.34 -17.84
N LEU A 84 11.28 -8.62 -18.05
CA LEU A 84 11.36 -7.17 -17.81
C LEU A 84 10.27 -6.38 -18.55
N ASP A 85 9.93 -6.76 -19.77
CA ASP A 85 8.91 -6.07 -20.57
C ASP A 85 7.49 -6.29 -20.03
N GLU A 86 7.26 -7.39 -19.30
CA GLU A 86 6.03 -7.59 -18.55
C GLU A 86 6.04 -6.77 -17.27
N LEU A 87 7.13 -6.82 -16.50
CA LEU A 87 7.30 -6.03 -15.27
C LEU A 87 7.07 -4.54 -15.51
N LYS A 88 7.62 -3.97 -16.59
CA LYS A 88 7.45 -2.55 -16.96
C LYS A 88 5.99 -2.11 -17.07
N LYS A 89 5.05 -3.02 -17.36
CA LYS A 89 3.61 -2.70 -17.43
C LYS A 89 3.01 -2.43 -16.05
N HIS A 90 3.66 -2.89 -14.98
CA HIS A 90 3.27 -2.70 -13.59
C HIS A 90 4.02 -1.54 -12.90
N ILE A 91 5.05 -0.99 -13.54
CA ILE A 91 5.85 0.10 -13.00
C ILE A 91 5.23 1.45 -13.37
N PHE A 92 5.07 2.31 -12.36
CA PHE A 92 4.59 3.67 -12.51
C PHE A 92 5.74 4.65 -12.29
N VAL A 93 5.93 5.58 -13.22
CA VAL A 93 6.96 6.63 -13.16
C VAL A 93 6.32 8.00 -13.42
N SER A 94 6.92 9.05 -12.87
CA SER A 94 6.50 10.42 -13.17
C SER A 94 7.25 10.96 -14.39
N PRO A 95 6.56 11.39 -15.47
CA PRO A 95 7.23 11.96 -16.65
C PRO A 95 7.79 13.36 -16.41
N HIS A 96 7.49 13.98 -15.26
CA HIS A 96 7.88 15.36 -14.95
C HIS A 96 8.84 15.47 -13.75
N LEU A 97 9.03 14.36 -13.01
CA LEU A 97 9.87 14.33 -11.81
C LEU A 97 10.69 13.04 -11.84
N GLU A 98 11.88 13.11 -12.42
CA GLU A 98 12.73 11.93 -12.70
C GLU A 98 13.11 11.15 -11.43
N ASP A 99 13.39 11.86 -10.33
CA ASP A 99 13.81 11.24 -9.06
C ASP A 99 12.66 10.91 -8.10
N ALA A 100 11.40 11.18 -8.49
CA ALA A 100 10.26 11.01 -7.59
C ALA A 100 9.58 9.65 -7.75
N VAL A 101 9.27 9.01 -6.62
CA VAL A 101 8.40 7.82 -6.58
C VAL A 101 6.94 8.26 -6.52
N PRO A 102 6.12 7.97 -7.55
CA PRO A 102 4.73 8.41 -7.56
C PRO A 102 3.88 7.58 -6.60
N TYR A 103 3.08 8.26 -5.77
CA TYR A 103 2.07 7.57 -4.96
C TYR A 103 0.87 7.15 -5.81
N THR A 104 0.59 5.85 -5.85
CA THR A 104 -0.47 5.25 -6.68
C THR A 104 -1.35 4.32 -5.83
N THR A 105 -2.63 4.19 -6.19
CA THR A 105 -3.63 3.42 -5.41
C THR A 105 -4.58 2.62 -6.30
N SER A 106 -5.09 1.48 -5.82
CA SER A 106 -6.11 0.65 -6.48
C SER A 106 -7.19 0.13 -5.51
N TYR A 107 -7.86 1.03 -4.78
CA TYR A 107 -8.79 0.66 -3.69
C TYR A 107 -9.98 -0.23 -4.06
N TYR A 108 -10.54 -0.04 -5.26
CA TYR A 108 -11.83 -0.62 -5.65
C TYR A 108 -11.74 -1.44 -6.94
N LYS A 109 -10.53 -1.65 -7.44
CA LYS A 109 -10.25 -2.48 -8.61
C LYS A 109 -9.13 -3.42 -8.21
N ASP A 110 -9.40 -4.71 -8.28
CA ASP A 110 -8.35 -5.71 -8.09
C ASP A 110 -7.35 -5.56 -9.25
N LYS A 111 -6.12 -5.19 -8.90
CA LYS A 111 -4.98 -4.99 -9.80
C LYS A 111 -3.71 -5.50 -9.13
#